data_AF-A0A3N5USS4-F1
#
_entry.id   AF-A0A3N5USS4-F1
#
_cell.length_a   1.000
_cell.length_b   1.000
_cell.length_c   1.000
_cell.angle_alpha   90.00
_cell.angle_beta   90.00
_cell.angle_gamma   90.00
#
_symmetry.space_group_name_H-M   'P 1'
#
loop_
_entity.id
_entity.type
_entity.pdbx_description
1 polymer ?
#
loop_
_entity_poly.entity_id
_entity_poly.type
_entity_poly.pdbx_seq_one_letter_code
_entity_poly.pdbx_strand_id
1 'polypeptide(L)'
;MLDDLTGGDETRAEAAVSALIDLGEEAIPALLDLTRSSDADQRWWGVRILAQSPAPSVTSRQAGWLIPFLNDPAREVRQCAALGLAIKP
;
A
#
# COMPACT_ATOMS: atom_id res chain seq x y z
N MET A 1 -9.11 0.73 -11.66
CA MET A 1 -8.43 -0.05 -10.59
C MET A 1 -7.68 0.86 -9.63
N LEU A 2 -6.66 1.63 -10.07
CA LEU A 2 -6.07 2.68 -9.22
C LEU A 2 -7.02 3.86 -9.02
N ASP A 3 -7.73 4.27 -10.07
CA ASP A 3 -8.75 5.33 -9.98
C ASP A 3 -9.91 4.97 -9.03
N ASP A 4 -10.15 3.67 -8.81
CA ASP A 4 -11.15 3.20 -7.86
C ASP A 4 -10.71 3.41 -6.41
N LEU A 5 -9.40 3.41 -6.14
CA LEU A 5 -8.85 3.75 -4.82
C LEU A 5 -8.89 5.25 -4.52
N THR A 6 -8.73 6.07 -5.56
CA THR A 6 -8.56 7.53 -5.41
C THR A 6 -9.85 8.31 -5.65
N GLY A 7 -10.93 7.64 -6.05
CA GLY A 7 -12.21 8.25 -6.39
C GLY A 7 -13.10 8.68 -5.21
N GLY A 8 -12.64 8.53 -3.96
CA GLY A 8 -13.37 8.94 -2.74
C GLY A 8 -14.56 8.05 -2.36
N ASP A 9 -14.79 6.96 -3.09
CA ASP A 9 -15.77 5.93 -2.74
C ASP A 9 -15.06 4.76 -2.07
N GLU A 10 -15.22 4.67 -0.75
CA GLU A 10 -14.53 3.68 0.07
C GLU A 10 -14.96 2.24 -0.27
N THR A 11 -16.20 2.03 -0.72
CA THR A 11 -16.67 0.70 -1.14
C THR A 11 -15.97 0.27 -2.43
N ARG A 12 -15.80 1.19 -3.39
CA ARG A 12 -15.04 0.93 -4.62
C ARG A 12 -13.55 0.72 -4.33
N ALA A 13 -12.99 1.52 -3.42
CA ALA A 13 -11.60 1.39 -3.02
C ALA A 13 -11.32 0.01 -2.38
N GLU A 14 -12.17 -0.43 -1.45
CA GLU A 14 -12.03 -1.76 -0.84
C GLU A 14 -12.19 -2.89 -1.86
N ALA A 15 -13.13 -2.77 -2.81
CA ALA A 15 -13.28 -3.77 -3.87
C ALA A 15 -12.05 -3.86 -4.79
N ALA A 16 -11.36 -2.75 -5.04
CA ALA A 16 -10.16 -2.70 -5.87
C ALA A 16 -8.94 -3.34 -5.21
N VAL A 17 -8.90 -3.41 -3.88
CA VAL A 17 -7.75 -3.95 -3.11
C VAL A 17 -7.49 -5.41 -3.46
N SER A 18 -8.52 -6.26 -3.44
CA SER A 18 -8.34 -7.69 -3.76
C SER A 18 -7.80 -7.88 -5.17
N ALA A 19 -8.34 -7.15 -6.15
CA ALA A 19 -7.87 -7.23 -7.53
C ALA A 19 -6.40 -6.79 -7.69
N LEU A 20 -5.96 -5.77 -6.96
CA LEU A 20 -4.57 -5.30 -6.97
C LEU A 20 -3.61 -6.25 -6.24
N ILE A 21 -4.07 -6.92 -5.19
CA ILE A 21 -3.30 -7.96 -4.51
C ILE A 21 -3.13 -9.17 -5.44
N ASP A 22 -4.20 -9.59 -6.10
CA ASP A 22 -4.21 -10.73 -7.03
C ASP A 22 -3.35 -10.46 -8.27
N LEU A 23 -3.27 -9.21 -8.72
CA LEU A 23 -2.36 -8.78 -9.80
C LEU A 23 -0.88 -8.94 -9.40
N GLY A 24 -0.56 -8.99 -8.11
CA GLY A 24 0.78 -9.33 -7.62
C GLY A 24 1.86 -8.33 -8.05
N GLU A 25 2.98 -8.84 -8.56
CA GLU A 25 4.16 -8.02 -8.90
C GLU A 25 3.88 -6.92 -9.93
N GLU A 26 2.96 -7.17 -10.85
CA GLU A 26 2.60 -6.22 -11.91
C GLU A 26 1.98 -4.94 -11.34
N ALA A 27 1.34 -5.00 -10.17
CA ALA A 27 0.76 -3.84 -9.50
C ALA A 27 1.81 -2.97 -8.77
N ILE A 28 2.96 -3.55 -8.41
CA ILE A 28 3.92 -2.92 -7.48
C ILE A 28 4.43 -1.56 -7.96
N PRO A 29 4.87 -1.37 -9.23
CA PRO A 29 5.35 -0.07 -9.68
C PRO A 29 4.32 1.04 -9.50
N ALA A 30 3.06 0.76 -9.86
CA ALA A 30 2.01 1.75 -9.79
C ALA A 30 1.55 2.02 -8.34
N LEU A 31 1.61 1.01 -7.47
CA LEU A 31 1.39 1.20 -6.03
C LEU A 31 2.49 2.05 -5.39
N LEU A 32 3.75 1.84 -5.76
CA LEU A 32 4.87 2.69 -5.30
C LEU A 32 4.70 4.14 -5.77
N ASP A 33 4.23 4.37 -7.00
CA ASP A 33 3.92 5.73 -7.45
C ASP A 33 2.76 6.35 -6.67
N LEU A 34 1.71 5.58 -6.35
CA LEU A 34 0.61 6.04 -5.52
C LEU A 34 1.09 6.49 -4.13
N THR A 35 2.09 5.81 -3.55
CA THR A 35 2.67 6.21 -2.25
C THR A 35 3.43 7.55 -2.27
N ARG A 36 3.65 8.15 -3.44
CA ARG A 36 4.28 9.47 -3.59
C ARG A 36 3.27 10.62 -3.69
N SER A 37 1.98 10.32 -3.59
CA SER A 37 0.92 11.33 -3.67
C SER A 37 1.02 12.37 -2.56
N SER A 38 0.65 13.63 -2.86
CA SER A 38 0.47 14.65 -1.84
C SER A 38 -0.74 14.37 -0.94
N ASP A 39 -1.69 13.57 -1.43
CA ASP A 39 -2.88 13.14 -0.70
C ASP A 39 -2.56 11.98 0.26
N ALA A 40 -2.93 12.13 1.53
CA ALA A 40 -2.63 11.14 2.56
C ALA A 40 -3.42 9.84 2.39
N ASP A 41 -4.67 9.90 1.93
CA ASP A 41 -5.51 8.72 1.71
C ASP A 41 -4.96 7.89 0.56
N GLN A 42 -4.50 8.55 -0.51
CA GLN A 42 -3.85 7.86 -1.63
C GLN A 42 -2.57 7.14 -1.18
N ARG A 43 -1.72 7.83 -0.39
CA ARG A 43 -0.54 7.18 0.20
C ARG A 43 -0.92 5.99 1.07
N TRP A 44 -1.96 6.14 1.90
CA TRP A 44 -2.45 5.08 2.77
C TRP A 44 -2.90 3.84 1.96
N TRP A 45 -3.66 4.02 0.89
CA TRP A 45 -4.07 2.90 0.01
C TRP A 45 -2.88 2.19 -0.62
N GLY A 46 -1.91 2.94 -1.13
CA GLY A 46 -0.68 2.36 -1.68
C GLY A 46 0.06 1.51 -0.65
N VAL A 47 0.27 2.05 0.56
CA VAL A 47 0.94 1.35 1.66
C VAL A 47 0.16 0.11 2.11
N ARG A 48 -1.17 0.21 2.24
CA ARG A 48 -2.05 -0.89 2.65
C ARG A 48 -1.95 -2.09 1.69
N ILE A 49 -1.96 -1.83 0.40
CA ILE A 49 -1.91 -2.88 -0.62
C ILE A 49 -0.50 -3.45 -0.71
N LEU A 50 0.54 -2.61 -0.67
CA LEU A 50 1.94 -3.07 -0.61
C LEU A 50 2.21 -3.94 0.61
N ALA A 51 1.59 -3.67 1.76
CA ALA A 51 1.73 -4.50 2.96
C ALA A 51 1.08 -5.88 2.79
N GLN A 52 -0.04 -5.97 2.08
CA GLN A 52 -0.79 -7.21 1.89
C GLN A 52 -0.31 -8.03 0.70
N SER A 53 0.26 -7.40 -0.33
CA SER A 53 0.71 -8.07 -1.55
C SER A 53 1.70 -9.22 -1.25
N PRO A 54 1.49 -10.42 -1.79
CA PRO A 54 2.43 -11.54 -1.62
C PRO A 54 3.71 -11.25 -2.41
N ALA A 55 4.80 -10.92 -1.71
CA ALA A 55 6.10 -10.73 -2.34
C ALA A 55 6.69 -12.10 -2.77
N PRO A 56 7.00 -12.33 -4.05
CA PRO A 56 7.66 -13.56 -4.49
C PRO A 56 9.12 -13.54 -4.05
N SER A 57 9.40 -14.19 -2.93
CA SER A 57 10.75 -14.34 -2.37
C SER A 57 11.44 -13.04 -1.94
N VAL A 58 12.16 -13.17 -0.82
CA VAL A 58 12.94 -12.16 -0.13
C VAL A 58 12.11 -11.18 0.71
N THR A 59 11.87 -11.61 1.93
CA THR A 59 11.41 -10.89 3.13
C THR A 59 12.11 -9.53 3.38
N SER A 60 13.16 -9.17 2.62
CA SER A 60 13.84 -7.87 2.73
C SER A 60 13.28 -6.76 1.84
N ARG A 61 12.69 -7.07 0.66
CA ARG A 61 12.28 -6.02 -0.30
C ARG A 61 10.97 -5.36 0.10
N GLN A 62 10.01 -6.15 0.58
CA GLN A 62 8.71 -5.65 1.02
C GLN A 62 8.83 -4.76 2.26
N ALA A 63 9.62 -5.18 3.25
CA ALA A 63 9.92 -4.35 4.41
C ALA A 63 10.59 -3.03 4.00
N GLY A 64 11.50 -3.07 3.02
CA GLY A 64 12.15 -1.89 2.46
C GLY A 64 11.19 -0.84 1.89
N TRP A 65 10.05 -1.26 1.32
CA TRP A 65 9.03 -0.32 0.83
C TRP A 65 8.25 0.35 1.96
N LEU A 66 8.02 -0.35 3.08
CA LEU A 66 7.17 0.13 4.17
C LEU A 66 7.93 1.00 5.19
N ILE A 67 9.22 0.72 5.42
CA ILE A 67 10.04 1.43 6.42
C ILE A 67 9.99 2.97 6.28
N PRO A 68 10.07 3.58 5.08
CA PRO A 68 9.99 5.03 4.94
C PRO A 68 8.69 5.63 5.52
N PHE A 69 7.58 4.90 5.43
CA PHE A 69 6.26 5.36 5.85
C PHE A 69 6.05 5.34 7.36
N LEU A 70 6.98 4.76 8.14
CA LEU A 70 7.00 4.93 9.60
C LEU A 70 7.21 6.40 10.03
N ASN A 71 7.67 7.26 9.11
CA ASN A 71 7.87 8.69 9.33
C ASN A 71 6.92 9.56 8.48
N ASP A 72 5.86 8.99 7.89
CA ASP A 72 4.90 9.78 7.09
C ASP A 72 4.26 10.90 7.95
N PRO A 73 3.99 12.10 7.40
CA PRO A 73 3.30 13.17 8.12
C PRO A 73 1.92 12.75 8.66
N ALA A 74 1.18 11.93 7.91
CA ALA A 74 -0.14 11.44 8.30
C ALA A 74 -0.02 10.26 9.26
N ARG A 75 -0.77 10.31 10.36
CA ARG A 75 -0.72 9.30 11.42
C ARG A 75 -1.20 7.93 10.93
N GLU A 76 -2.23 7.94 10.12
CA GLU A 76 -2.93 6.77 9.59
C GLU A 76 -1.98 5.98 8.66
N VAL A 77 -1.18 6.68 7.87
CA VAL A 77 -0.13 6.09 7.02
C VAL A 77 0.96 5.44 7.87
N ARG A 78 1.43 6.11 8.93
CA ARG A 78 2.41 5.52 9.87
C ARG A 78 1.90 4.24 10.51
N GLN A 79 0.64 4.24 10.97
CA GLN A 79 0.00 3.07 11.58
C GLN A 79 -0.13 1.92 10.58
N CYS A 80 -0.51 2.21 9.34
CA CYS A 80 -0.59 1.22 8.27
C CYS A 80 0.76 0.55 8.01
N ALA A 81 1.83 1.34 7.89
CA ALA A 81 3.19 0.84 7.68
C ALA A 81 3.67 -0.04 8.85
N ALA A 82 3.47 0.42 10.08
CA ALA A 82 3.86 -0.33 11.28
C ALA A 82 3.12 -1.66 11.39
N LEU A 83 1.80 -1.67 11.11
CA LEU A 83 1.00 -2.90 11.09
C LEU A 83 1.47 -3.86 9.99
N GLY A 84 1.72 -3.36 8.79
CA GLY A 84 2.22 -4.16 7.68
C GLY A 84 3.55 -4.85 7.98
N LEU A 85 4.49 -4.13 8.62
CA LEU A 85 5.77 -4.68 9.08
C LEU A 85 5.60 -5.68 10.23
N ALA A 86 4.66 -5.47 11.15
CA ALA A 86 4.43 -6.37 12.27
C ALA A 86 3.79 -7.71 11.86
N ILE A 87 2.95 -7.72 10.82
CA ILE A 87 2.29 -8.93 10.31
C ILE A 87 3.28 -9.82 9.51
N LYS A 88 4.32 -9.22 8.93
CA LYS A 88 5.32 -9.91 8.09
C LYS A 88 6.75 -9.71 8.63
N PRO A 89 7.12 -10.39 9.74
CA PRO A 89 8.47 -10.34 10.29
C PRO A 89 9.53 -10.98 9.38
#